data_AF-A0A081Q2G9-F1
#
_entry.id   AF-A0A081Q2G9-F1
#
_cell.length_a   1.000
_cell.length_b   1.000
_cell.length_c   1.000
_cell.angle_alpha   90.00
_cell.angle_beta   90.00
_cell.angle_gamma   90.00
#
_symmetry.space_group_name_H-M   'P 1'
#
loop_
_entity.id
_entity.type
_entity.pdbx_description
1 polymer ?
#
loop_
_entity_poly.entity_id
_entity_poly.type
_entity_poly.pdbx_seq_one_letter_code
_entity_poly.pdbx_strand_id
1 'polypeptide(L)' 'MKTILETFYKDHRVKPYISPERDLDTWLLNPKPVPKRNIKDFKNDIY' A
#
# COMPACT_ATOMS: atom_id res chain seq x y z
N MET A 1 -16.02 0.38 -4.97
CA MET A 1 -14.63 0.43 -4.45
C MET A 1 -14.19 -0.76 -3.60
N LYS A 2 -14.99 -1.30 -2.67
CA LYS A 2 -14.62 -2.49 -1.85
C LYS A 2 -14.12 -3.68 -2.68
N THR A 3 -14.78 -3.95 -3.80
CA THR A 3 -14.48 -5.04 -4.74
C THR A 3 -13.09 -4.93 -5.39
N ILE A 4 -12.60 -3.72 -5.62
CA ILE A 4 -11.29 -3.48 -6.25
C ILE A 4 -10.17 -3.83 -5.26
N LEU A 5 -10.30 -3.39 -4.00
CA LEU A 5 -9.39 -3.76 -2.92
C LEU A 5 -9.41 -5.26 -2.67
N GLU A 6 -10.59 -5.88 -2.64
CA GLU A 6 -10.72 -7.33 -2.48
C GLU A 6 -10.05 -8.09 -3.63
N THR A 7 -10.11 -7.58 -4.86
CA THR A 7 -9.43 -8.18 -6.02
C THR A 7 -7.91 -8.03 -5.93
N PHE A 8 -7.40 -6.83 -5.60
CA PHE A 8 -5.95 -6.58 -5.52
C PHE A 8 -5.27 -7.31 -4.37
N TYR A 9 -5.97 -7.47 -3.24
CA TYR A 9 -5.42 -8.07 -2.03
C TYR A 9 -5.96 -9.49 -1.77
N LYS A 10 -6.56 -10.15 -2.77
CA LYS A 10 -7.17 -11.47 -2.63
C LYS A 10 -6.19 -12.54 -2.10
N ASP A 11 -4.94 -12.49 -2.55
CA ASP A 11 -3.89 -13.46 -2.22
C ASP A 11 -3.01 -12.98 -1.05
N HIS A 12 -3.30 -11.81 -0.49
CA HIS A 12 -2.51 -11.25 0.60
C HIS A 12 -3.08 -11.71 1.93
N ARG A 13 -2.23 -12.38 2.73
CA ARG A 13 -2.60 -12.84 4.09
C ARG A 13 -2.99 -11.70 5.02
N VAL A 14 -2.51 -10.49 4.75
CA VAL A 14 -2.78 -9.28 5.54
C VAL A 14 -3.38 -8.23 4.61
N LYS A 15 -4.58 -7.77 4.94
CA LYS A 15 -5.20 -6.64 4.25
C LYS A 15 -4.45 -5.35 4.60
N PRO A 16 -4.25 -4.43 3.65
CA PRO A 16 -3.65 -3.15 3.96
C PRO A 16 -4.49 -2.40 5.00
N TYR A 17 -3.82 -1.82 5.99
CA TYR A 17 -4.47 -0.92 6.92
C TYR A 17 -4.72 0.42 6.23
N ILE A 18 -5.98 0.65 5.88
CA ILE A 18 -6.46 1.92 5.33
C ILE A 18 -7.33 2.56 6.41
N SER A 19 -6.99 3.79 6.80
CA SER A 19 -7.80 4.52 7.79
C SER A 19 -9.26 4.60 7.32
N PRO A 20 -10.25 4.34 8.19
CA PRO A 20 -11.66 4.41 7.81
C PRO A 20 -12.10 5.82 7.37
N GLU A 21 -11.37 6.85 7.79
CA GLU A 21 -11.62 8.25 7.41
C GLU A 21 -11.04 8.60 6.04
N ARG A 22 -10.23 7.72 5.43
CA ARG A 22 -9.69 7.99 4.11
C ARG A 22 -10.74 7.79 3.04
N ASP A 23 -10.94 8.84 2.25
CA ASP A 23 -11.55 8.74 0.94
C ASP A 23 -10.64 7.91 0.00
N LEU A 24 -11.09 6.69 -0.31
CA LEU A 24 -10.39 5.78 -1.21
C LEU A 24 -10.29 6.34 -2.62
N ASP A 25 -11.32 7.06 -3.07
CA ASP A 25 -11.52 7.42 -4.47
C ASP A 25 -10.53 8.52 -4.83
N THR A 26 -10.48 9.55 -3.98
CA THR A 26 -9.47 10.61 -4.06
C THR A 26 -8.06 10.05 -3.86
N TRP A 27 -7.86 9.07 -2.98
CA TRP A 27 -6.52 8.52 -2.74
C TRP A 27 -5.99 7.71 -3.93
N LEU A 28 -6.84 6.94 -4.61
CA LEU A 28 -6.49 6.18 -5.81
C LEU A 28 -6.26 7.09 -7.02
N LEU A 29 -7.07 8.14 -7.16
CA LEU A 29 -6.96 9.09 -8.28
C LEU A 29 -5.79 10.07 -8.13
N ASN A 30 -5.43 10.43 -6.89
CA ASN A 30 -4.35 11.38 -6.62
C ASN A 30 -3.46 10.88 -5.46
N PRO A 31 -2.63 9.85 -5.71
CA PRO A 31 -1.73 9.35 -4.70
C PRO A 31 -0.75 10.46 -4.32
N LYS A 32 -0.82 10.97 -3.08
CA LYS A 32 0.21 11.88 -2.58
C LYS A 32 1.57 11.20 -2.75
N PRO A 33 2.56 11.88 -3.37
CA PRO A 33 3.90 11.32 -3.48
C PRO A 33 4.41 11.04 -2.07
N VAL A 34 4.57 9.76 -1.75
CA VAL A 34 5.18 9.37 -0.49
C VAL A 34 6.66 9.70 -0.65
N PRO A 35 7.28 10.47 0.27
CA PRO A 35 8.71 10.73 0.22
C PRO A 35 9.42 9.39 0.05
N LYS A 36 10.33 9.31 -0.94
CA LYS A 36 11.12 8.10 -1.18
C LYS A 36 11.80 7.77 0.14
N ARG A 37 11.32 6.75 0.84
CA ARG A 37 12.00 6.28 2.04
C ARG A 37 13.36 5.81 1.56
N ASN A 38 14.42 6.20 2.26
CA ASN A 38 15.74 5.60 2.09
C ASN A 38 15.64 4.15 2.60
N ILE A 39 14.97 3.29 1.82
CA ILE A 39 15.03 1.86 2.00
C ILE A 39 16.48 1.51 1.72
N LYS A 40 17.21 1.14 2.77
CA LYS A 40 18.50 0.48 2.58
C LYS A 40 18.21 -0.74 1.72
N ASP A 41 18.90 -0.84 0.59
CA ASP A 41 18.89 -2.06 -0.21
C ASP A 41 19.41 -3.18 0.69
N PHE A 42 18.52 -4.07 1.14
CA PHE A 42 18.87 -5.27 1.91
C PHE A 42 19.57 -6.33 1.04
N LYS A 43 20.28 -5.92 -0.02
CA LYS A 43 20.95 -6.86 -0.94
C LYS A 43 22.12 -7.60 -0.30
N ASN A 44 22.61 -7.14 0.86
CA ASN A 44 23.84 -7.65 1.46
C ASN A 44 23.72 -8.17 2.90
N ASP A 45 22.52 -8.28 3.47
CA ASP A 45 22.35 -8.85 4.82
C ASP A 45 22.20 -10.38 4.76
N ILE A 46 23.24 -11.05 4.25
CA ILE A 46 23.47 -12.48 4.45
C ILE A 46 24.76 -12.58 5.28
N TYR A 47 24.61 -12.67 6.60
CA TYR A 47 25.65 -13.10 7.54
C TYR A 47 25.17 -14.37 8.24
#